data_AF-A0A6F9KL70-F1
#
_entry.id   AF-A0A6F9KL70-F1
#
_cell.length_a   1.000
_cell.length_b   1.000
_cell.length_c   1.000
_cell.angle_alpha   90.00
_cell.angle_beta   90.00
_cell.angle_gamma   90.00
#
_symmetry.space_group_name_H-M   'P 1'
#
loop_
_entity.id
_entity.type
_entity.pdbx_description
1 polymer ?
#
loop_
_entity_poly.entity_id
_entity_poly.type
_entity_poly.pdbx_seq_one_letter_code
_entity_poly.pdbx_strand_id
1 'polypeptide(L)'
;KDILKDYPVKISCYELHFKNKDNEYPLFEPMNLILRAAFACEDNNNDFSILDYLFDEYGLSLKDPKYNFYHSDMKYIKEANDKYILMEEVEDTIIYQNALIYDYILSADNPNSQIIKYLVNRGAKFEVYNEDTNWTPMHFWVMQNNYKLLELAIKGGANVDMQTRLIQESEYNETLLFEAVKEAETYRVTQLLIELGANVNFATPRTPLDDAKGSRNKKLLKDAGAMTSEQIRKKFNLPAYDSSHCKIDGKDDMDLLGKYLDECSKLLNDAVKKAKESE
;
A
#
# COMPACT_ATOMS: atom_id res chain seq x y z
N LYS A 1 -31.87 2.18 -5.01
CA LYS A 1 -31.83 2.30 -6.48
C LYS A 1 -32.82 3.35 -6.98
N ASP A 2 -34.11 3.29 -6.62
CA ASP A 2 -35.12 4.18 -7.23
C ASP A 2 -34.88 5.68 -7.03
N ILE A 3 -34.46 6.11 -5.84
CA ILE A 3 -34.09 7.53 -5.61
C ILE A 3 -33.00 7.97 -6.59
N LEU A 4 -31.96 7.15 -6.83
CA LEU A 4 -30.84 7.53 -7.68
C LEU A 4 -31.21 7.70 -9.16
N LYS A 5 -32.33 7.12 -9.62
CA LYS A 5 -32.78 7.27 -11.01
C LYS A 5 -33.18 8.71 -11.35
N ASP A 6 -33.64 9.45 -10.36
CA ASP A 6 -34.08 10.84 -10.52
C ASP A 6 -32.91 11.84 -10.42
N TYR A 7 -31.71 11.37 -10.07
CA TYR A 7 -30.53 12.20 -9.81
C TYR A 7 -29.32 11.70 -10.60
N PRO A 8 -29.07 12.22 -11.81
CA PRO A 8 -27.93 11.81 -12.63
C PRO A 8 -26.60 11.99 -11.90
N VAL A 9 -25.73 10.97 -11.94
CA VAL A 9 -24.46 10.93 -11.18
C VAL A 9 -23.62 12.20 -11.35
N LYS A 10 -23.49 12.69 -12.59
CA LYS A 10 -22.71 13.89 -12.90
C LYS A 10 -23.19 15.08 -12.08
N ILE A 11 -24.50 15.23 -12.00
CA ILE A 11 -25.14 16.35 -11.34
C ILE A 11 -25.07 16.17 -9.81
N SER A 12 -25.56 15.04 -9.29
CA SER A 12 -25.71 14.86 -7.84
C SER A 12 -24.41 14.59 -7.09
N CYS A 13 -23.42 13.97 -7.74
CA CYS A 13 -22.17 13.61 -7.10
C CYS A 13 -21.05 14.62 -7.35
N TYR A 14 -21.11 15.41 -8.43
CA TYR A 14 -19.97 16.21 -8.86
C TYR A 14 -20.27 17.67 -9.26
N GLU A 15 -21.53 18.09 -9.42
CA GLU A 15 -21.86 19.46 -9.84
C GLU A 15 -22.70 20.22 -8.79
N LEU A 16 -23.77 19.59 -8.28
CA LEU A 16 -24.60 20.15 -7.22
C LEU A 16 -23.91 20.01 -5.87
N HIS A 17 -23.50 21.15 -5.33
CA HIS A 17 -22.91 21.22 -4.00
C HIS A 17 -23.67 22.16 -3.06
N PHE A 18 -23.71 21.77 -1.79
CA PHE A 18 -24.19 22.59 -0.69
C PHE A 18 -22.99 23.10 0.10
N LYS A 19 -23.01 24.39 0.42
CA LYS A 19 -21.96 25.03 1.22
C LYS A 19 -22.43 25.22 2.65
N ASN A 20 -21.60 24.82 3.60
CA ASN A 20 -21.65 25.34 4.95
C ASN A 20 -20.46 26.31 5.17
N LYS A 21 -20.21 26.76 6.41
CA LYS A 21 -19.16 27.74 6.69
C LYS A 21 -17.75 27.27 6.30
N ASP A 22 -17.50 25.97 6.37
CA ASP A 22 -16.14 25.42 6.35
C ASP A 22 -15.90 24.44 5.20
N ASN A 23 -16.96 23.88 4.60
CA ASN A 23 -16.88 22.83 3.59
C ASN A 23 -18.00 22.94 2.52
N GLU A 24 -17.70 22.37 1.36
CA GLU A 24 -18.62 22.18 0.23
C GLU A 24 -18.86 20.68 0.04
N TYR A 25 -20.13 20.26 -0.01
CA TYR A 25 -20.51 18.85 -0.08
C TYR A 25 -21.39 18.58 -1.30
N PRO A 26 -21.14 17.50 -2.07
CA PRO A 26 -22.05 17.10 -3.13
C PRO A 26 -23.41 16.69 -2.56
N LEU A 27 -24.46 16.73 -3.39
CA LEU A 27 -25.79 16.25 -3.00
C LEU A 27 -25.74 14.78 -2.53
N PHE A 28 -25.00 13.94 -3.24
CA PHE A 28 -24.67 12.60 -2.79
C PHE A 28 -23.16 12.42 -2.73
N GLU A 29 -22.65 12.14 -1.53
CA GLU A 29 -21.25 11.81 -1.28
C GLU A 29 -20.90 10.44 -1.89
N PRO A 30 -20.08 10.40 -2.96
CA PRO A 30 -19.77 9.16 -3.69
C PRO A 30 -19.19 8.07 -2.81
N MET A 31 -18.24 8.41 -1.93
CA MET A 31 -17.59 7.43 -1.08
C MET A 31 -18.59 6.80 -0.10
N ASN A 32 -19.49 7.59 0.47
CA ASN A 32 -20.54 7.11 1.38
C ASN A 32 -21.54 6.18 0.67
N LEU A 33 -21.91 6.48 -0.57
CA LEU A 33 -22.76 5.57 -1.36
C LEU A 33 -22.07 4.20 -1.56
N ILE A 34 -20.77 4.21 -1.89
CA ILE A 34 -19.99 2.99 -2.11
C ILE A 34 -19.82 2.20 -0.80
N LEU A 35 -19.47 2.87 0.30
CA LEU A 35 -19.31 2.21 1.62
C LEU A 35 -20.61 1.56 2.10
N ARG A 36 -21.73 2.30 2.03
CA ARG A 36 -23.04 1.74 2.40
C ARG A 36 -23.42 0.55 1.54
N ALA A 37 -23.12 0.60 0.25
CA ALA A 37 -23.33 -0.53 -0.65
C ALA A 37 -22.41 -1.71 -0.28
N ALA A 38 -21.15 -1.47 0.09
CA ALA A 38 -20.23 -2.50 0.55
C ALA A 38 -20.72 -3.19 1.84
N PHE A 39 -21.18 -2.43 2.84
CA PHE A 39 -21.79 -3.00 4.05
C PHE A 39 -23.07 -3.79 3.72
N ALA A 40 -23.91 -3.27 2.82
CA ALA A 40 -25.10 -4.01 2.38
C ALA A 40 -24.73 -5.32 1.67
N CYS A 41 -23.65 -5.38 0.90
CA CYS A 41 -23.17 -6.62 0.30
C CYS A 41 -22.77 -7.64 1.37
N GLU A 42 -22.10 -7.20 2.44
CA GLU A 42 -21.71 -8.04 3.57
C GLU A 42 -22.94 -8.66 4.25
N ASP A 43 -23.94 -7.84 4.58
CA ASP A 43 -25.19 -8.27 5.23
C ASP A 43 -26.02 -9.24 4.36
N ASN A 44 -25.83 -9.19 3.04
CA ASN A 44 -26.61 -9.94 2.06
C ASN A 44 -25.79 -11.04 1.36
N ASN A 45 -24.92 -11.74 2.10
CA ASN A 45 -24.16 -12.90 1.60
C ASN A 45 -23.33 -12.61 0.34
N ASN A 46 -22.67 -11.45 0.30
CA ASN A 46 -21.90 -10.97 -0.85
C ASN A 46 -22.74 -10.78 -2.12
N ASP A 47 -23.98 -10.32 -2.00
CA ASP A 47 -24.76 -9.84 -3.14
C ASP A 47 -24.22 -8.49 -3.64
N PHE A 48 -23.41 -8.53 -4.70
CA PHE A 48 -22.79 -7.35 -5.31
C PHE A 48 -23.75 -6.49 -6.15
N SER A 49 -25.03 -6.86 -6.30
CA SER A 49 -25.98 -6.21 -7.22
C SER A 49 -26.17 -4.71 -7.00
N ILE A 50 -25.97 -4.21 -5.77
CA ILE A 50 -26.02 -2.78 -5.49
C ILE A 50 -24.73 -2.06 -5.90
N LEU A 51 -23.58 -2.68 -5.66
CA LEU A 51 -22.29 -2.15 -6.11
C LEU A 51 -22.20 -2.17 -7.64
N ASP A 52 -22.64 -3.26 -8.29
CA ASP A 52 -22.71 -3.34 -9.76
C ASP A 52 -23.57 -2.22 -10.32
N TYR A 53 -24.75 -1.98 -9.75
CA TYR A 53 -25.58 -0.83 -10.14
C TYR A 53 -24.84 0.51 -9.97
N LEU A 54 -24.17 0.74 -8.84
CA LEU A 54 -23.47 2.00 -8.58
C LEU A 54 -22.34 2.27 -9.59
N PHE A 55 -21.59 1.25 -9.98
CA PHE A 55 -20.46 1.41 -10.90
C PHE A 55 -20.88 1.32 -12.37
N ASP A 56 -21.72 0.35 -12.74
CA ASP A 56 -22.02 0.03 -14.15
C ASP A 56 -23.21 0.80 -14.71
N GLU A 57 -24.25 1.03 -13.90
CA GLU A 57 -25.47 1.72 -14.35
C GLU A 57 -25.49 3.19 -13.92
N TYR A 58 -25.16 3.46 -12.65
CA TYR A 58 -25.19 4.81 -12.09
C TYR A 58 -23.96 5.62 -12.53
N GLY A 59 -22.80 4.98 -12.70
CA GLY A 59 -21.61 5.58 -13.30
C GLY A 59 -20.61 6.18 -12.31
N LEU A 60 -20.60 5.73 -11.05
CA LEU A 60 -19.48 6.02 -10.15
C LEU A 60 -18.19 5.37 -10.65
N SER A 61 -17.05 5.96 -10.30
CA SER A 61 -15.74 5.45 -10.70
C SER A 61 -14.68 5.77 -9.67
N LEU A 62 -13.84 4.80 -9.36
CA LEU A 62 -12.64 4.96 -8.50
C LEU A 62 -11.35 5.06 -9.32
N LYS A 63 -11.45 5.14 -10.65
CA LYS A 63 -10.26 5.22 -11.52
C LYS A 63 -9.45 6.50 -11.32
N ASP A 64 -10.12 7.62 -11.08
CA ASP A 64 -9.44 8.83 -10.59
C ASP A 64 -9.18 8.64 -9.09
N PRO A 65 -7.91 8.57 -8.66
CA PRO A 65 -7.56 8.18 -7.30
C PRO A 65 -8.19 9.09 -6.24
N LYS A 66 -8.48 10.37 -6.54
CA LYS A 66 -9.07 11.28 -5.57
C LYS A 66 -10.44 10.83 -5.05
N TYR A 67 -11.19 10.06 -5.86
CA TYR A 67 -12.49 9.51 -5.46
C TYR A 67 -12.39 8.30 -4.52
N ASN A 68 -11.18 7.95 -4.08
CA ASN A 68 -10.97 7.05 -2.93
C ASN A 68 -11.27 7.74 -1.60
N PHE A 69 -11.60 9.04 -1.57
CA PHE A 69 -11.84 9.80 -0.35
C PHE A 69 -13.20 10.47 -0.36
N TYR A 70 -13.67 10.83 0.83
CA TYR A 70 -14.77 11.77 1.01
C TYR A 70 -14.42 13.12 0.37
N HIS A 71 -15.42 13.82 -0.16
CA HIS A 71 -15.21 15.12 -0.81
C HIS A 71 -14.50 16.14 0.10
N SER A 72 -14.77 16.11 1.40
CA SER A 72 -14.13 16.98 2.40
C SER A 72 -12.62 16.78 2.52
N ASP A 73 -12.15 15.57 2.21
CA ASP A 73 -10.77 15.13 2.47
C ASP A 73 -9.90 15.28 1.22
N MET A 74 -10.53 15.42 0.05
CA MET A 74 -9.83 15.59 -1.24
C MET A 74 -8.90 16.81 -1.26
N LYS A 75 -9.18 17.84 -0.45
CA LYS A 75 -8.34 19.05 -0.34
C LYS A 75 -6.97 18.79 0.28
N TYR A 76 -6.80 17.66 0.96
CA TYR A 76 -5.52 17.24 1.56
C TYR A 76 -4.75 16.25 0.68
N ILE A 77 -5.22 15.99 -0.54
CA ILE A 77 -4.48 15.18 -1.51
C ILE A 77 -3.37 16.07 -2.09
N LYS A 78 -2.13 15.79 -1.69
CA LYS A 78 -0.94 16.45 -2.21
C LYS A 78 -0.60 15.97 -3.62
N GLU A 79 -0.70 14.66 -3.82
CA GLU A 79 -0.43 14.01 -5.10
C GLU A 79 -1.33 12.80 -5.29
N ALA A 80 -1.87 12.61 -6.49
CA ALA A 80 -2.65 11.43 -6.83
C ALA A 80 -2.33 11.02 -8.27
N ASN A 81 -1.93 9.76 -8.45
CA ASN A 81 -1.63 9.18 -9.75
C ASN A 81 -1.98 7.68 -9.76
N ASP A 82 -1.73 7.01 -10.89
CA ASP A 82 -2.06 5.59 -11.05
C ASP A 82 -1.28 4.66 -10.11
N LYS A 83 -0.15 5.10 -9.54
CA LYS A 83 0.67 4.33 -8.60
C LYS A 83 0.25 4.54 -7.15
N TYR A 84 0.00 5.78 -6.74
CA TYR A 84 -0.26 6.09 -5.33
C TYR A 84 -1.08 7.36 -5.12
N ILE A 85 -1.52 7.55 -3.88
CA ILE A 85 -2.05 8.80 -3.35
C ILE A 85 -1.15 9.24 -2.19
N LEU A 86 -0.74 10.50 -2.19
CA LEU A 86 0.01 11.14 -1.12
C LEU A 86 -0.89 12.16 -0.43
N MET A 87 -1.11 11.95 0.86
CA MET A 87 -1.92 12.83 1.70
C MET A 87 -1.02 13.75 2.50
N GLU A 88 -1.43 15.02 2.62
CA GLU A 88 -0.81 15.98 3.52
C GLU A 88 -0.94 15.53 4.99
N GLU A 89 -0.06 16.01 5.85
CA GLU A 89 -0.28 15.88 7.29
C GLU A 89 -1.40 16.81 7.73
N VAL A 90 -2.29 16.30 8.57
CA VAL A 90 -3.26 17.13 9.28
C VAL A 90 -3.09 16.86 10.77
N GLU A 91 -2.76 17.90 11.53
CA GLU A 91 -2.64 17.81 12.99
C GLU A 91 -3.88 17.12 13.59
N ASP A 92 -3.64 16.20 14.52
CA ASP A 92 -4.66 15.45 15.26
C ASP A 92 -5.59 14.51 14.44
N THR A 93 -5.38 14.32 13.12
CA THR A 93 -6.20 13.42 12.30
C THR A 93 -5.38 12.55 11.35
N ILE A 94 -5.68 11.25 11.33
CA ILE A 94 -4.99 10.27 10.48
C ILE A 94 -5.68 10.16 9.11
N ILE A 95 -5.69 11.25 8.34
CA ILE A 95 -6.54 11.38 7.14
C ILE A 95 -6.25 10.34 6.03
N TYR A 96 -5.04 9.79 5.96
CA TYR A 96 -4.71 8.74 5.00
C TYR A 96 -5.43 7.40 5.29
N GLN A 97 -5.88 7.18 6.53
CA GLN A 97 -6.73 6.03 6.88
C GLN A 97 -8.18 6.20 6.42
N ASN A 98 -8.60 7.42 6.03
CA ASN A 98 -9.94 7.69 5.51
C ASN A 98 -10.10 7.27 4.05
N ALA A 99 -9.08 6.70 3.40
CA ALA A 99 -9.27 6.17 2.05
C ALA A 99 -10.27 5.00 2.10
N LEU A 100 -11.12 4.89 1.07
CA LEU A 100 -12.24 3.96 0.95
C LEU A 100 -11.95 2.55 1.45
N ILE A 101 -10.81 1.99 1.04
CA ILE A 101 -10.48 0.61 1.38
C ILE A 101 -10.12 0.44 2.85
N TYR A 102 -9.44 1.43 3.43
CA TYR A 102 -9.04 1.43 4.83
C TYR A 102 -10.22 1.75 5.73
N ASP A 103 -11.05 2.72 5.36
CA ASP A 103 -12.30 3.03 6.07
C ASP A 103 -13.19 1.78 6.11
N TYR A 104 -13.41 1.09 4.98
CA TYR A 104 -14.16 -0.17 4.96
C TYR A 104 -13.56 -1.24 5.88
N ILE A 105 -12.23 -1.47 5.81
CA ILE A 105 -11.55 -2.49 6.64
C ILE A 105 -11.69 -2.20 8.13
N LEU A 106 -11.65 -0.92 8.53
CA LEU A 106 -11.63 -0.51 9.93
C LEU A 106 -13.03 -0.33 10.52
N SER A 107 -14.05 -0.05 9.70
CA SER A 107 -15.41 0.28 10.16
C SER A 107 -16.44 -0.83 9.95
N ALA A 108 -16.18 -1.83 9.10
CA ALA A 108 -17.08 -2.98 8.94
C ALA A 108 -17.08 -3.86 10.20
N ASP A 109 -18.25 -4.45 10.52
CA ASP A 109 -18.38 -5.39 11.63
C ASP A 109 -17.67 -6.73 11.32
N ASN A 110 -17.71 -7.18 10.05
CA ASN A 110 -17.03 -8.37 9.57
C ASN A 110 -16.41 -8.13 8.19
N PRO A 111 -15.32 -7.33 8.10
CA PRO A 111 -14.74 -6.95 6.83
C PRO A 111 -14.30 -8.17 6.01
N ASN A 112 -14.71 -8.20 4.74
CA ASN A 112 -14.53 -9.35 3.87
C ASN A 112 -13.58 -9.08 2.70
N SER A 113 -12.54 -9.92 2.56
CA SER A 113 -11.59 -9.90 1.44
C SER A 113 -12.23 -9.92 0.04
N GLN A 114 -13.41 -10.54 -0.15
CA GLN A 114 -14.10 -10.54 -1.44
C GLN A 114 -14.63 -9.15 -1.81
N ILE A 115 -15.17 -8.40 -0.84
CA ILE A 115 -15.65 -7.03 -1.05
C ILE A 115 -14.47 -6.09 -1.27
N ILE A 116 -13.41 -6.23 -0.47
CA ILE A 116 -12.15 -5.49 -0.65
C ILE A 116 -11.61 -5.71 -2.06
N LYS A 117 -11.51 -6.97 -2.51
CA LYS A 117 -11.06 -7.33 -3.85
C LYS A 117 -11.95 -6.76 -4.94
N TYR A 118 -13.26 -6.75 -4.74
CA TYR A 118 -14.18 -6.10 -5.67
C TYR A 118 -13.88 -4.59 -5.78
N LEU A 119 -13.71 -3.89 -4.67
CA LEU A 119 -13.41 -2.46 -4.66
C LEU A 119 -12.05 -2.15 -5.31
N VAL A 120 -11.02 -2.95 -5.06
CA VAL A 120 -9.71 -2.84 -5.73
C VAL A 120 -9.86 -2.98 -7.24
N ASN A 121 -10.62 -3.99 -7.70
CA ASN A 121 -10.89 -4.18 -9.13
C ASN A 121 -11.66 -3.01 -9.77
N ARG A 122 -12.39 -2.22 -8.97
CA ARG A 122 -13.07 -0.99 -9.40
C ARG A 122 -12.19 0.27 -9.34
N GLY A 123 -10.97 0.17 -8.79
CA GLY A 123 -9.98 1.25 -8.71
C GLY A 123 -9.63 1.71 -7.29
N ALA A 124 -10.14 1.04 -6.24
CA ALA A 124 -9.75 1.37 -4.87
C ALA A 124 -8.25 1.10 -4.65
N LYS A 125 -7.56 1.98 -3.92
CA LYS A 125 -6.10 1.92 -3.73
C LYS A 125 -5.68 1.64 -2.29
N PHE A 126 -4.69 0.77 -2.11
CA PHE A 126 -3.98 0.59 -0.85
C PHE A 126 -2.78 1.51 -0.73
N GLU A 127 -2.20 1.95 -1.85
CA GLU A 127 -1.02 2.81 -1.94
C GLU A 127 -1.35 4.25 -1.58
N VAL A 128 -1.81 4.47 -0.35
CA VAL A 128 -2.15 5.77 0.24
C VAL A 128 -1.14 6.07 1.33
N TYR A 129 -0.31 7.08 1.10
CA TYR A 129 0.81 7.43 1.96
C TYR A 129 0.54 8.72 2.72
N ASN A 130 1.01 8.78 3.96
CA ASN A 130 1.21 10.03 4.68
C ASN A 130 2.57 10.64 4.30
N GLU A 131 2.62 11.95 4.09
CA GLU A 131 3.82 12.63 3.62
C GLU A 131 4.99 12.66 4.62
N ASP A 132 4.74 12.64 5.93
CA ASP A 132 5.81 12.74 6.94
C ASP A 132 6.49 11.40 7.15
N THR A 133 5.70 10.37 7.36
CA THR A 133 6.17 9.00 7.63
C THR A 133 6.52 8.26 6.35
N ASN A 134 5.96 8.68 5.21
CA ASN A 134 6.07 7.98 3.93
C ASN A 134 5.58 6.52 4.00
N TRP A 135 4.60 6.27 4.86
CA TRP A 135 4.00 4.98 5.11
C TRP A 135 2.54 4.94 4.73
N THR A 136 2.09 3.73 4.39
CA THR A 136 0.67 3.38 4.28
C THR A 136 0.15 2.79 5.59
N PRO A 137 -1.17 2.70 5.81
CA PRO A 137 -1.74 2.01 6.97
C PRO A 137 -1.24 0.57 7.16
N MET A 138 -0.93 -0.14 6.06
CA MET A 138 -0.39 -1.49 6.12
C MET A 138 0.97 -1.56 6.84
N HIS A 139 1.82 -0.54 6.72
CA HIS A 139 3.10 -0.48 7.44
C HIS A 139 2.88 -0.32 8.96
N PHE A 140 1.88 0.48 9.36
CA PHE A 140 1.49 0.59 10.76
C PHE A 140 0.95 -0.73 11.32
N TRP A 141 0.16 -1.48 10.54
CA TRP A 141 -0.30 -2.81 10.95
C TRP A 141 0.87 -3.79 11.13
N VAL A 142 1.90 -3.70 10.28
CA VAL A 142 3.13 -4.49 10.45
C VAL A 142 3.81 -4.17 11.78
N MET A 143 4.04 -2.89 12.07
CA MET A 143 4.70 -2.46 13.31
C MET A 143 3.94 -2.83 14.58
N GLN A 144 2.60 -2.78 14.51
CA GLN A 144 1.74 -3.18 15.62
C GLN A 144 1.54 -4.70 15.70
N ASN A 145 2.22 -5.47 14.83
CA ASN A 145 2.07 -6.91 14.71
C ASN A 145 0.60 -7.35 14.46
N ASN A 146 -0.19 -6.50 13.80
CA ASN A 146 -1.60 -6.72 13.50
C ASN A 146 -1.76 -7.54 12.22
N TYR A 147 -1.41 -8.81 12.31
CA TYR A 147 -1.46 -9.76 11.21
C TYR A 147 -2.87 -9.99 10.64
N LYS A 148 -3.94 -9.75 11.40
CA LYS A 148 -5.33 -9.97 10.93
C LYS A 148 -5.76 -8.96 9.88
N LEU A 149 -5.55 -7.67 10.14
CA LEU A 149 -5.87 -6.61 9.15
C LEU A 149 -4.97 -6.75 7.92
N LEU A 150 -3.70 -7.09 8.14
CA LEU A 150 -2.75 -7.30 7.07
C LEU A 150 -3.13 -8.49 6.16
N GLU A 151 -3.50 -9.62 6.76
CA GLU A 151 -3.97 -10.82 6.04
C GLU A 151 -5.20 -10.50 5.19
N LEU A 152 -6.17 -9.80 5.79
CA LEU A 152 -7.39 -9.39 5.12
C LEU A 152 -7.12 -8.50 3.90
N ALA A 153 -6.24 -7.49 4.05
CA ALA A 153 -5.87 -6.59 2.96
C ALA A 153 -5.16 -7.33 1.81
N ILE A 154 -4.18 -8.19 2.12
CA ILE A 154 -3.43 -8.94 1.10
C ILE A 154 -4.35 -9.95 0.39
N LYS A 155 -5.22 -10.68 1.12
CA LYS A 155 -6.24 -11.54 0.50
C LYS A 155 -7.25 -10.74 -0.34
N GLY A 156 -7.48 -9.49 0.03
CA GLY A 156 -8.27 -8.52 -0.72
C GLY A 156 -7.56 -7.92 -1.93
N GLY A 157 -6.32 -8.30 -2.22
CA GLY A 157 -5.58 -7.86 -3.41
C GLY A 157 -4.55 -6.75 -3.16
N ALA A 158 -4.26 -6.39 -1.91
CA ALA A 158 -3.12 -5.53 -1.62
C ALA A 158 -1.81 -6.20 -2.05
N ASN A 159 -0.85 -5.40 -2.51
CA ASN A 159 0.49 -5.88 -2.82
C ASN A 159 1.20 -6.37 -1.53
N VAL A 160 1.58 -7.65 -1.49
CA VAL A 160 2.32 -8.23 -0.36
C VAL A 160 3.73 -7.64 -0.21
N ASP A 161 4.31 -7.16 -1.31
CA ASP A 161 5.59 -6.45 -1.36
C ASP A 161 5.38 -4.92 -1.43
N MET A 162 4.31 -4.41 -0.82
CA MET A 162 4.11 -2.96 -0.71
C MET A 162 5.32 -2.31 -0.06
N GLN A 163 5.77 -1.21 -0.65
CA GLN A 163 6.97 -0.48 -0.23
C GLN A 163 6.61 0.80 0.51
N THR A 164 7.52 1.27 1.35
CA THR A 164 7.51 2.63 1.89
C THR A 164 7.86 3.64 0.77
N ARG A 165 7.85 4.94 1.08
CA ARG A 165 8.34 6.01 0.19
C ARG A 165 9.45 6.85 0.84
N LEU A 166 10.29 6.22 1.66
CA LEU A 166 11.35 6.90 2.42
C LEU A 166 12.35 7.62 1.51
N ILE A 167 12.58 7.10 0.30
CA ILE A 167 13.42 7.69 -0.73
C ILE A 167 12.53 7.97 -1.95
N GLN A 168 12.08 9.22 -2.10
CA GLN A 168 11.00 9.60 -3.03
C GLN A 168 11.30 9.31 -4.51
N GLU A 169 12.56 9.43 -4.91
CA GLU A 169 13.00 9.21 -6.29
C GLU A 169 13.44 7.77 -6.57
N SER A 170 13.47 6.90 -5.54
CA SER A 170 13.94 5.53 -5.67
C SER A 170 12.84 4.57 -6.12
N GLU A 171 13.19 3.66 -7.03
CA GLU A 171 12.33 2.52 -7.39
C GLU A 171 12.38 1.38 -6.34
N TYR A 172 13.26 1.48 -5.34
CA TYR A 172 13.56 0.44 -4.36
C TYR A 172 13.49 1.00 -2.93
N ASN A 173 12.31 0.94 -2.34
CA ASN A 173 12.07 1.26 -0.94
C ASN A 173 11.78 0.00 -0.11
N GLU A 174 11.89 0.13 1.21
CA GLU A 174 11.69 -0.98 2.13
C GLU A 174 10.28 -1.55 2.01
N THR A 175 10.15 -2.87 1.84
CA THR A 175 8.84 -3.54 1.79
C THR A 175 8.25 -3.75 3.19
N LEU A 176 6.99 -4.15 3.26
CA LEU A 176 6.36 -4.63 4.50
C LEU A 176 7.21 -5.69 5.23
N LEU A 177 7.93 -6.54 4.49
CA LEU A 177 8.80 -7.56 5.08
C LEU A 177 10.06 -6.95 5.72
N PHE A 178 10.62 -5.87 5.15
CA PHE A 178 11.70 -5.13 5.80
C PHE A 178 11.24 -4.57 7.15
N GLU A 179 10.08 -3.91 7.19
CA GLU A 179 9.53 -3.39 8.45
C GLU A 179 9.25 -4.51 9.47
N ALA A 180 8.70 -5.63 9.00
CA ALA A 180 8.34 -6.74 9.86
C ALA A 180 9.55 -7.39 10.56
N VAL A 181 10.73 -7.34 9.95
CA VAL A 181 11.91 -8.05 10.47
C VAL A 181 12.78 -7.15 11.36
N LYS A 182 12.56 -5.83 11.35
CA LYS A 182 13.30 -4.86 12.18
C LYS A 182 13.10 -5.08 13.68
N GLU A 183 12.03 -5.75 14.11
CA GLU A 183 11.77 -6.04 15.52
C GLU A 183 11.57 -7.54 15.75
N ALA A 184 12.01 -8.04 16.92
CA ALA A 184 11.93 -9.48 17.21
C ALA A 184 10.49 -9.97 17.48
N GLU A 185 9.60 -9.06 17.92
CA GLU A 185 8.23 -9.39 18.33
C GLU A 185 7.24 -9.50 17.17
N THR A 186 7.55 -8.89 16.02
CA THR A 186 6.74 -8.87 14.79
C THR A 186 6.85 -10.17 13.97
N TYR A 187 7.25 -11.28 14.60
CA TYR A 187 7.45 -12.57 13.93
C TYR A 187 6.16 -13.18 13.35
N ARG A 188 4.98 -12.84 13.90
CA ARG A 188 3.70 -13.33 13.36
C ARG A 188 3.39 -12.67 12.03
N VAL A 189 3.60 -11.36 11.93
CA VAL A 189 3.50 -10.65 10.66
C VAL A 189 4.58 -11.12 9.68
N THR A 190 5.84 -11.33 10.14
CA THR A 190 6.90 -11.89 9.28
C THR A 190 6.50 -13.24 8.70
N GLN A 191 6.00 -14.15 9.54
CA GLN A 191 5.50 -15.46 9.12
C GLN A 191 4.36 -15.32 8.09
N LEU A 192 3.36 -14.48 8.38
CA LEU A 192 2.23 -14.26 7.49
C LEU A 192 2.68 -13.73 6.12
N LEU A 193 3.56 -12.72 6.08
CA LEU A 193 4.05 -12.14 4.82
C LEU A 193 4.76 -13.21 3.97
N ILE A 194 5.60 -14.04 4.59
CA ILE A 194 6.26 -15.17 3.92
C ILE A 194 5.22 -16.17 3.38
N GLU A 195 4.23 -16.55 4.20
CA GLU A 195 3.16 -17.49 3.81
C GLU A 195 2.30 -16.94 2.66
N LEU A 196 2.12 -15.62 2.59
CA LEU A 196 1.39 -14.93 1.52
C LEU A 196 2.27 -14.57 0.31
N GLY A 197 3.51 -15.05 0.27
CA GLY A 197 4.37 -14.97 -0.90
C GLY A 197 5.20 -13.69 -1.02
N ALA A 198 5.46 -12.98 0.07
CA ALA A 198 6.40 -11.86 0.09
C ALA A 198 7.77 -12.27 -0.47
N ASN A 199 8.39 -11.39 -1.25
CA ASN A 199 9.73 -11.61 -1.77
C ASN A 199 10.78 -11.48 -0.66
N VAL A 200 11.15 -12.61 -0.06
CA VAL A 200 12.15 -12.70 1.02
C VAL A 200 13.56 -12.23 0.63
N ASN A 201 13.80 -12.06 -0.66
CA ASN A 201 15.07 -11.60 -1.23
C ASN A 201 14.95 -10.23 -1.92
N PHE A 202 13.85 -9.49 -1.73
CA PHE A 202 13.77 -8.10 -2.22
C PHE A 202 14.92 -7.29 -1.64
N ALA A 203 15.60 -6.52 -2.48
CA ALA A 203 16.82 -5.82 -2.06
C ALA A 203 16.72 -4.29 -2.21
N THR A 204 17.13 -3.59 -1.15
CA THR A 204 17.34 -2.13 -1.09
C THR A 204 18.73 -1.83 -0.54
N PRO A 205 19.76 -1.83 -1.41
CA PRO A 205 20.98 -2.69 -1.41
C PRO A 205 21.23 -3.78 -0.34
N ARG A 206 20.50 -3.78 0.77
CA ARG A 206 20.44 -4.86 1.77
C ARG A 206 19.19 -5.70 1.53
N THR A 207 19.01 -6.77 2.29
CA THR A 207 17.87 -7.69 2.19
C THR A 207 17.15 -7.79 3.54
N PRO A 208 15.91 -8.32 3.61
CA PRO A 208 15.26 -8.56 4.89
C PRO A 208 16.12 -9.41 5.85
N LEU A 209 16.90 -10.37 5.34
CA LEU A 209 17.78 -11.19 6.17
C LEU A 209 18.96 -10.40 6.76
N ASP A 210 19.43 -9.36 6.06
CA ASP A 210 20.49 -8.47 6.56
C ASP A 210 20.04 -7.66 7.77
N ASP A 211 18.75 -7.27 7.81
CA ASP A 211 18.19 -6.38 8.84
C ASP A 211 17.37 -7.11 9.91
N ALA A 212 17.12 -8.41 9.73
CA ALA A 212 16.32 -9.20 10.64
C ALA A 212 16.87 -9.20 12.08
N LYS A 213 16.04 -8.75 13.03
CA LYS A 213 16.25 -8.91 14.47
C LYS A 213 15.49 -10.12 15.00
N GLY A 214 16.01 -10.69 16.10
CA GLY A 214 15.43 -11.87 16.74
C GLY A 214 15.73 -13.18 16.02
N SER A 215 15.84 -14.28 16.78
CA SER A 215 16.14 -15.60 16.23
C SER A 215 14.99 -16.20 15.41
N ARG A 216 13.73 -15.84 15.74
CA ARG A 216 12.54 -16.33 15.03
C ARG A 216 12.45 -15.79 13.61
N ASN A 217 12.55 -14.48 13.40
CA ASN A 217 12.53 -13.87 12.06
C ASN A 217 13.66 -14.40 11.19
N LYS A 218 14.89 -14.44 11.74
CA LYS A 218 16.05 -15.02 11.03
C LYS A 218 15.83 -16.46 10.61
N LYS A 219 15.19 -17.27 11.46
CA LYS A 219 14.88 -18.66 11.14
C LYS A 219 13.81 -18.73 10.04
N LEU A 220 12.69 -18.01 10.18
CA LEU A 220 11.62 -17.97 9.19
C LEU A 220 12.13 -17.57 7.80
N LEU A 221 12.94 -16.51 7.72
CA LEU A 221 13.55 -16.05 6.48
C LEU A 221 14.47 -17.10 5.86
N LYS A 222 15.36 -17.71 6.65
CA LYS A 222 16.28 -18.76 6.16
C LYS A 222 15.54 -19.99 5.68
N ASP A 223 14.53 -20.44 6.44
CA ASP A 223 13.68 -21.57 6.09
C ASP A 223 12.91 -21.30 4.77
N ALA A 224 12.59 -20.02 4.50
CA ALA A 224 11.98 -19.56 3.24
C ALA A 224 12.99 -19.28 2.11
N GLY A 225 14.29 -19.57 2.28
CA GLY A 225 15.30 -19.37 1.26
C GLY A 225 15.79 -17.92 1.08
N ALA A 226 15.61 -17.08 2.11
CA ALA A 226 16.22 -15.75 2.13
C ALA A 226 17.76 -15.85 2.18
N MET A 227 18.41 -14.93 1.47
CA MET A 227 19.85 -14.75 1.40
C MET A 227 20.18 -13.33 1.82
N THR A 228 21.34 -13.15 2.46
CA THR A 228 21.91 -11.81 2.65
C THR A 228 22.32 -11.22 1.30
N SER A 229 22.40 -9.90 1.21
CA SER A 229 22.91 -9.22 0.01
C SER A 229 24.30 -9.73 -0.40
N GLU A 230 25.19 -10.01 0.56
CA GLU A 230 26.50 -10.61 0.30
C GLU A 230 26.41 -12.03 -0.27
N GLN A 231 25.50 -12.86 0.26
CA GLN A 231 25.25 -14.20 -0.27
C GLN A 231 24.71 -14.15 -1.69
N ILE A 232 23.81 -13.22 -2.01
CA ILE A 232 23.31 -12.98 -3.37
C ILE A 232 24.48 -12.59 -4.28
N ARG A 233 25.31 -11.61 -3.88
CA ARG A 233 26.47 -11.17 -4.68
C ARG A 233 27.41 -12.33 -4.97
N LYS A 234 27.75 -13.13 -3.96
CA LYS A 234 28.62 -14.29 -4.12
C LYS A 234 27.98 -15.36 -5.02
N LYS A 235 26.70 -15.66 -4.84
CA LYS A 235 25.98 -16.69 -5.62
C LYS A 235 25.94 -16.34 -7.10
N PHE A 236 25.78 -15.06 -7.43
CA PHE A 236 25.63 -14.58 -8.82
C PHE A 236 26.86 -13.86 -9.37
N ASN A 237 28.03 -13.96 -8.70
CA ASN A 237 29.28 -13.31 -9.08
C ASN A 237 29.13 -11.79 -9.37
N LEU A 238 28.35 -11.10 -8.55
CA LEU A 238 28.12 -9.66 -8.66
C LEU A 238 29.28 -8.88 -8.01
N PRO A 239 29.57 -7.65 -8.49
CA PRO A 239 30.56 -6.78 -7.84
C PRO A 239 30.25 -6.56 -6.37
N ALA A 240 31.32 -6.37 -5.58
CA ALA A 240 31.21 -5.95 -4.19
C ALA A 240 30.51 -4.58 -4.11
N TYR A 241 29.82 -4.34 -3.00
CA TYR A 241 29.28 -3.02 -2.71
C TYR A 241 30.43 -2.05 -2.40
N ASP A 242 30.49 -0.93 -3.10
CA ASP A 242 31.51 0.12 -2.90
C ASP A 242 30.94 1.51 -3.25
N SER A 243 30.52 2.25 -2.22
CA SER A 243 30.02 3.62 -2.36
C SER A 243 31.13 4.68 -2.20
N SER A 244 32.41 4.32 -2.26
CA SER A 244 33.52 5.27 -2.08
C SER A 244 33.52 6.38 -3.13
N HIS A 245 33.07 6.07 -4.36
CA HIS A 245 32.94 7.01 -5.47
C HIS A 245 31.76 8.00 -5.30
N CYS A 246 30.85 7.76 -4.36
CA CYS A 246 29.77 8.69 -4.02
C CYS A 246 30.23 9.81 -3.08
N LYS A 247 31.53 9.87 -2.71
CA LYS A 247 32.06 10.87 -1.79
C LYS A 247 32.74 12.02 -2.53
N ILE A 248 32.31 13.24 -2.23
CA ILE A 248 32.93 14.49 -2.69
C ILE A 248 33.52 15.21 -1.47
N ASP A 249 34.81 15.54 -1.52
CA ASP A 249 35.56 16.16 -0.41
C ASP A 249 35.41 15.39 0.93
N GLY A 250 35.30 14.06 0.84
CA GLY A 250 35.18 13.16 1.99
C GLY A 250 33.77 13.08 2.60
N LYS A 251 32.77 13.73 2.01
CA LYS A 251 31.36 13.64 2.43
C LYS A 251 30.54 12.90 1.39
N ASP A 252 29.52 12.16 1.84
CA ASP A 252 28.59 11.51 0.93
C ASP A 252 27.80 12.58 0.15
N ASP A 253 27.88 12.49 -1.17
CA ASP A 253 26.98 13.20 -2.07
C ASP A 253 25.69 12.37 -2.16
N MET A 254 24.60 12.91 -1.63
CA MET A 254 23.35 12.17 -1.49
C MET A 254 22.71 11.82 -2.82
N ASP A 255 22.92 12.63 -3.86
CA ASP A 255 22.38 12.36 -5.20
C ASP A 255 23.14 11.21 -5.87
N LEU A 256 24.47 11.21 -5.77
CA LEU A 256 25.31 10.11 -6.26
C LEU A 256 25.06 8.83 -5.47
N LEU A 257 24.94 8.95 -4.14
CA LEU A 257 24.66 7.80 -3.28
C LEU A 257 23.29 7.21 -3.62
N GLY A 258 22.23 8.01 -3.69
CA GLY A 258 20.89 7.54 -4.04
C GLY A 258 20.86 6.76 -5.36
N LYS A 259 21.46 7.31 -6.42
CA LYS A 259 21.57 6.63 -7.72
C LYS A 259 22.32 5.30 -7.62
N TYR A 260 23.44 5.28 -6.89
CA TYR A 260 24.22 4.07 -6.71
C TYR A 260 23.48 2.99 -5.88
N LEU A 261 22.69 3.39 -4.88
CA LEU A 261 21.85 2.48 -4.11
C LEU A 261 20.78 1.85 -5.02
N ASP A 262 20.15 2.61 -5.91
CA ASP A 262 19.18 2.11 -6.88
C ASP A 262 19.80 1.13 -7.87
N GLU A 263 20.98 1.45 -8.41
CA GLU A 263 21.74 0.56 -9.29
C GLU A 263 22.08 -0.76 -8.59
N CYS A 264 22.53 -0.68 -7.33
CA CYS A 264 22.81 -1.86 -6.52
C CYS A 264 21.55 -2.69 -6.25
N SER A 265 20.44 -2.04 -5.89
CA SER A 265 19.15 -2.70 -5.64
C SER A 265 18.69 -3.43 -6.88
N LYS A 266 18.69 -2.76 -8.03
CA LYS A 266 18.33 -3.33 -9.32
C LYS A 266 19.19 -4.54 -9.67
N LEU A 267 20.51 -4.41 -9.52
CA LEU A 267 21.45 -5.49 -9.81
C LEU A 267 21.15 -6.75 -8.99
N LEU A 268 20.87 -6.60 -7.69
CA LEU A 268 20.55 -7.72 -6.80
C LEU A 268 19.20 -8.35 -7.16
N ASN A 269 18.16 -7.53 -7.33
CA ASN A 269 16.81 -8.01 -7.63
C ASN A 269 16.75 -8.71 -9.00
N ASP A 270 17.42 -8.16 -10.03
CA ASP A 270 17.48 -8.76 -11.37
C ASP A 270 18.19 -10.12 -11.35
N ALA A 271 19.26 -10.27 -10.57
CA ALA A 271 19.98 -11.53 -10.44
C ALA A 271 19.10 -12.62 -9.81
N VAL A 272 18.39 -12.28 -8.73
CA VAL A 272 17.46 -13.20 -8.05
C VAL A 272 16.29 -13.55 -8.96
N LYS A 273 15.72 -12.58 -9.68
CA LYS A 273 14.59 -12.80 -10.60
C LYS A 273 14.96 -13.74 -11.73
N LYS A 274 16.09 -13.51 -12.40
CA LYS A 274 16.57 -14.37 -13.51
C LYS A 274 16.78 -15.82 -13.08
N ALA A 275 17.25 -16.04 -11.85
CA ALA A 275 17.43 -17.39 -11.31
C ALA A 275 16.10 -18.13 -11.16
N LYS A 276 15.07 -17.46 -10.63
CA LYS A 276 13.71 -18.03 -10.48
C LYS A 276 13.05 -18.37 -11.81
N GLU A 277 13.33 -17.60 -12.86
CA GLU A 277 12.79 -17.85 -14.21
C GLU A 277 13.49 -19.01 -14.94
N SER A 278 14.64 -19.45 -14.43
CA SER A 278 15.44 -20.54 -15.01
C SER A 278 15.27 -21.91 -14.32
N GLU A 279 14.49 -21.96 -13.24
CA GLU A 279 14.13 -23.19 -12.49
C GLU A 279 12.82 -23.79 -13.01
#